data_AF-A0A7X7GE67-F1
#
_entry.id   AF-A0A7X7GE67-F1
#
_cell.length_a   1.000
_cell.length_b   1.000
_cell.length_c   1.000
_cell.angle_alpha   90.00
_cell.angle_beta   90.00
_cell.angle_gamma   90.00
#
_symmetry.space_group_name_H-M   'P 1'
#
loop_
_entity.id
_entity.type
_entity.pdbx_description
1 polymer ?
#
loop_
_entity_poly.entity_id
_entity_poly.type
_entity_poly.pdbx_seq_one_letter_code
_entity_poly.pdbx_strand_id
1 'polypeptide(L)'
;MATVRPEVDRSTQTTSGRRCLYSDHSQPIPNDALVYCYQTTDCRDCLDRLLERNTRLLHHVLKRFQHQQEPYEDLLQVACLGLVKAAQRFDTERGHAFSTFAVTMVDGEIRHHLRDSVLMRQPRWARTAYRKIEEAQTAFYAKRSRFPSCDELSELVNITPEGIL
;
A
#
# COMPACT_ATOMS: atom_id res chain seq x y z
N MET A 1 27.00 -6.35 18.70
CA MET A 1 26.25 -5.57 19.71
C MET A 1 25.20 -6.50 20.28
N ALA A 2 25.19 -6.66 21.61
CA ALA A 2 24.47 -7.72 22.30
C ALA A 2 22.95 -7.64 22.09
N THR A 3 22.36 -8.74 21.60
CA THR A 3 20.92 -8.95 21.52
C THR A 3 20.38 -9.03 22.94
N VAL A 4 19.76 -7.95 23.41
CA VAL A 4 19.00 -7.95 24.66
C VAL A 4 17.78 -8.85 24.41
N ARG A 5 17.88 -10.14 24.76
CA ARG A 5 16.71 -10.97 24.99
C ARG A 5 15.93 -10.29 26.12
N PRO A 6 14.73 -9.75 25.86
CA PRO A 6 14.01 -9.06 26.91
C PRO A 6 13.54 -10.07 27.94
N GLU A 7 13.62 -9.67 29.20
CA GLU A 7 13.18 -10.45 30.35
C GLU A 7 11.65 -10.55 30.27
N VAL A 8 11.17 -11.75 29.95
CA VAL A 8 9.75 -12.03 29.70
C VAL A 8 8.98 -11.99 31.01
N ASP A 9 8.18 -10.93 31.23
CA ASP A 9 7.23 -10.93 32.33
C ASP A 9 6.10 -11.92 32.01
N ARG A 10 6.03 -13.01 32.78
CA ARG A 10 5.13 -14.15 32.54
C ARG A 10 3.69 -13.89 33.01
N SER A 11 3.40 -12.71 33.53
CA SER A 11 2.24 -12.45 34.38
C SER A 11 1.04 -11.75 33.70
N THR A 12 1.13 -11.32 32.45
CA THR A 12 0.06 -10.50 31.85
C THR A 12 -0.84 -11.28 30.89
N GLN A 13 -2.05 -11.56 31.38
CA GLN A 13 -3.18 -12.07 30.61
C GLN A 13 -3.89 -10.89 29.95
N THR A 14 -3.95 -10.84 28.63
CA THR A 14 -4.86 -9.94 27.89
C THR A 14 -6.12 -10.69 27.48
N THR A 15 -7.26 -9.99 27.51
CA THR A 15 -8.65 -10.45 27.50
C THR A 15 -9.14 -11.12 26.20
N SER A 16 -8.25 -11.56 25.32
CA SER A 16 -8.58 -12.28 24.09
C SER A 16 -7.56 -13.37 23.81
N GLY A 17 -7.56 -14.40 24.66
CA GLY A 17 -7.07 -15.75 24.37
C GLY A 17 -5.58 -15.99 24.05
N ARG A 18 -4.78 -14.97 23.72
CA ARG A 18 -3.35 -15.10 23.37
C ARG A 18 -2.50 -14.15 24.18
N ARG A 19 -1.45 -14.68 24.82
CA ARG A 19 -0.62 -13.99 25.81
C ARG A 19 0.35 -13.03 25.10
N CYS A 20 0.16 -11.72 25.24
CA CYS A 20 1.13 -10.71 24.79
C CYS A 20 2.31 -10.67 25.75
N LEU A 21 3.55 -10.72 25.24
CA LEU A 21 4.75 -10.63 26.08
C LEU A 21 5.11 -9.19 26.48
N TYR A 22 4.43 -8.19 25.89
CA TYR A 22 4.72 -6.76 26.11
C TYR A 22 3.45 -5.93 26.36
N SER A 23 2.61 -6.36 27.29
CA SER A 23 1.37 -5.65 27.64
C SER A 23 1.59 -4.26 28.23
N ASP A 24 2.77 -3.97 28.80
CA ASP A 24 3.09 -2.65 29.31
C ASP A 24 3.47 -1.68 28.16
N HIS A 25 2.84 -0.51 28.13
CA HIS A 25 3.06 0.55 27.12
C HIS A 25 4.12 1.57 27.55
N SER A 26 4.67 1.41 28.76
CA SER A 26 5.51 2.42 29.41
C SER A 26 6.93 2.55 28.83
N GLN A 27 7.41 1.56 28.05
CA GLN A 27 8.75 1.58 27.47
C GLN A 27 8.78 1.37 25.95
N PRO A 28 9.74 2.03 25.24
CA PRO A 28 9.92 1.83 23.82
C PRO A 28 10.51 0.44 23.53
N ILE A 29 9.66 -0.52 23.18
CA ILE A 29 10.06 -1.88 22.77
C ILE A 29 10.65 -1.83 21.34
N PRO A 30 11.81 -2.40 21.02
CA PRO A 30 12.35 -2.38 19.65
C PRO A 30 11.49 -3.19 18.68
N ASN A 31 11.55 -2.86 17.37
CA ASN A 31 10.76 -3.56 16.36
C ASN A 31 11.03 -5.07 16.35
N ASP A 32 12.29 -5.49 16.53
CA ASP A 32 12.67 -6.91 16.52
C ASP A 32 11.98 -7.69 17.65
N ALA A 33 11.80 -7.06 18.81
CA ALA A 33 11.09 -7.66 19.94
C ALA A 33 9.58 -7.79 19.67
N LEU A 34 8.96 -6.76 19.07
CA LEU A 34 7.55 -6.81 18.65
C LEU A 34 7.32 -7.89 17.58
N VAL A 35 8.23 -7.99 16.60
CA VAL A 35 8.17 -9.04 15.57
C VAL A 35 8.26 -10.42 16.20
N TYR A 36 9.23 -10.64 17.10
CA TYR A 36 9.41 -11.92 17.78
C TYR A 36 8.16 -12.33 18.58
N CYS A 37 7.58 -11.41 19.34
CA CYS A 37 6.35 -11.69 20.09
C CYS A 37 5.18 -11.98 19.14
N TYR A 38 5.02 -11.20 18.06
CA TYR A 38 3.99 -11.47 17.06
C TYR A 38 4.15 -12.85 16.41
N GLN A 39 5.36 -13.25 16.01
CA GLN A 39 5.61 -14.56 15.42
C GLN A 39 5.34 -15.73 16.39
N THR A 40 5.61 -15.54 17.68
CA THR A 40 5.49 -16.60 18.69
C THR A 40 4.06 -16.71 19.24
N THR A 41 3.35 -15.59 19.37
CA THR A 41 2.09 -15.50 20.11
C THR A 41 0.90 -15.11 19.25
N ASP A 42 1.13 -14.70 17.99
CA ASP A 42 0.12 -14.12 17.08
C ASP A 42 -0.72 -13.05 17.80
N CYS A 43 -0.02 -12.20 18.57
CA CYS A 43 -0.61 -11.16 19.39
C CYS A 43 -0.93 -9.92 18.55
N ARG A 44 -2.21 -9.56 18.53
CA ARG A 44 -2.72 -8.39 17.79
C ARG A 44 -2.15 -7.07 18.28
N ASP A 45 -1.99 -6.90 19.59
CA ASP A 45 -1.42 -5.67 20.18
C ASP A 45 0.03 -5.43 19.70
N CYS A 46 0.84 -6.48 19.58
CA CYS A 46 2.19 -6.35 19.01
C CYS A 46 2.16 -5.92 17.55
N LEU A 47 1.21 -6.43 16.76
CA LEU A 47 1.05 -6.06 15.36
C LEU A 47 0.59 -4.61 15.21
N ASP A 48 -0.39 -4.18 16.01
CA ASP A 48 -0.93 -2.83 16.00
C ASP A 48 0.16 -1.81 16.35
N ARG A 49 0.95 -2.06 17.41
CA ARG A 49 2.11 -1.23 17.77
C ARG A 49 3.17 -1.19 16.68
N LEU A 50 3.39 -2.31 15.99
CA LEU A 50 4.36 -2.40 14.90
C LEU A 50 3.89 -1.59 13.69
N LEU A 51 2.61 -1.62 13.36
CA LEU A 51 1.99 -0.78 12.33
C LEU A 51 2.11 0.70 12.69
N GLU A 52 1.64 1.10 13.88
CA GLU A 52 1.67 2.49 14.36
C GLU A 52 3.07 3.11 14.25
N ARG A 53 4.08 2.39 14.74
CA ARG A 53 5.48 2.85 14.71
C ARG A 53 6.05 3.00 13.31
N ASN A 54 5.65 2.14 12.39
CA ASN A 54 6.17 2.14 11.02
C ASN A 54 5.25 2.90 10.06
N THR A 55 4.17 3.55 10.52
CA THR A 55 3.27 4.36 9.69
C THR A 55 4.02 5.39 8.84
N ARG A 56 4.99 6.11 9.44
CA ARG A 56 5.83 7.09 8.71
C ARG A 56 6.67 6.44 7.60
N LEU A 57 7.16 5.22 7.83
CA LEU A 57 7.90 4.44 6.84
C LEU A 57 6.99 4.07 5.67
N LEU A 58 5.76 3.63 5.94
CA LEU A 58 4.77 3.31 4.90
C LEU A 58 4.46 4.54 4.05
N HIS A 59 4.18 5.69 4.68
CA HIS A 59 3.97 6.94 3.96
C HIS A 59 5.19 7.33 3.11
N HIS A 60 6.41 7.11 3.60
CA HIS A 60 7.63 7.36 2.83
C HIS A 60 7.72 6.47 1.58
N VAL A 61 7.43 5.18 1.69
CA VAL A 61 7.42 4.26 0.53
C VAL A 61 6.34 4.67 -0.48
N LEU A 62 5.15 5.04 0.00
CA LEU A 62 4.01 5.44 -0.83
C LEU A 62 4.24 6.73 -1.63
N LYS A 63 5.18 7.60 -1.22
CA LYS A 63 5.55 8.79 -2.02
C LYS A 63 5.94 8.45 -3.46
N ARG A 64 6.53 7.27 -3.68
CA ARG A 64 6.93 6.79 -5.01
C ARG A 64 5.74 6.43 -5.92
N PHE A 65 4.55 6.30 -5.35
CA PHE A 65 3.33 5.84 -6.04
C PHE A 65 2.23 6.91 -6.11
N GLN A 66 2.54 8.18 -5.81
CA GLN A 66 1.56 9.28 -5.78
C GLN A 66 0.89 9.58 -7.12
N HIS A 67 1.50 9.20 -8.24
CA HIS A 67 0.96 9.40 -9.60
C HIS A 67 0.21 8.18 -10.14
N GLN A 68 0.00 7.16 -9.31
CA GLN A 68 -0.84 6.03 -9.70
C GLN A 68 -2.32 6.43 -9.68
N GLN A 69 -3.12 5.74 -10.48
CA GLN A 69 -4.56 5.98 -10.57
C GLN A 69 -5.33 5.40 -9.37
N GLU A 70 -4.67 4.54 -8.57
CA GLU A 70 -5.26 3.96 -7.36
C GLU A 70 -5.33 5.01 -6.24
N PRO A 71 -6.43 5.04 -5.46
CA PRO A 71 -6.55 5.90 -4.29
C PRO A 71 -5.41 5.68 -3.29
N TYR A 72 -4.96 6.77 -2.68
CA TYR A 72 -3.87 6.71 -1.70
C TYR A 72 -4.17 5.79 -0.51
N GLU A 73 -5.43 5.82 -0.03
CA GLU A 73 -5.88 5.01 1.10
C GLU A 73 -5.82 3.51 0.79
N ASP A 74 -6.15 3.12 -0.44
CA ASP A 74 -6.08 1.72 -0.89
C ASP A 74 -4.62 1.25 -0.97
N LEU A 75 -3.73 2.10 -1.50
CA LEU A 75 -2.30 1.82 -1.49
C LEU A 75 -1.73 1.72 -0.06
N LEU A 76 -2.24 2.54 0.87
CA LEU A 76 -1.87 2.46 2.28
C LEU A 76 -2.32 1.15 2.91
N GLN A 77 -3.53 0.66 2.62
CA GLN A 77 -4.00 -0.64 3.10
C GLN A 77 -3.12 -1.79 2.57
N VAL A 78 -2.77 -1.76 1.29
CA VAL A 78 -1.84 -2.73 0.68
C VAL A 78 -0.46 -2.66 1.35
N ALA A 79 0.01 -1.44 1.63
CA ALA A 79 1.27 -1.25 2.34
C ALA A 79 1.25 -1.82 3.76
N CYS A 80 0.15 -1.62 4.50
CA CYS A 80 -0.07 -2.24 5.81
C CYS A 80 -0.03 -3.77 5.71
N LEU A 81 -0.73 -4.36 4.74
CA LEU A 81 -0.69 -5.81 4.50
C LEU A 81 0.74 -6.30 4.20
N GLY A 82 1.49 -5.55 3.40
CA GLY A 82 2.90 -5.84 3.12
C GLY A 82 3.77 -5.80 4.37
N LEU A 83 3.51 -4.89 5.30
CA LEU A 83 4.22 -4.83 6.58
C LEU A 83 3.89 -6.02 7.48
N VAL A 84 2.62 -6.44 7.53
CA VAL A 84 2.20 -7.65 8.26
C VAL A 84 2.93 -8.87 7.71
N LYS A 85 2.97 -9.04 6.37
CA LYS A 85 3.72 -10.12 5.71
C LYS A 85 5.22 -10.04 5.98
N ALA A 86 5.78 -8.83 6.05
CA ALA A 86 7.17 -8.62 6.42
C ALA A 86 7.43 -9.08 7.87
N ALA A 87 6.56 -8.73 8.82
CA ALA A 87 6.66 -9.18 10.21
C ALA A 87 6.57 -10.70 10.33
N GLN A 88 5.75 -11.38 9.52
CA GLN A 88 5.68 -12.85 9.51
C GLN A 88 6.94 -13.53 8.98
N ARG A 89 7.66 -12.92 8.03
CA ARG A 89 8.80 -13.53 7.32
C ARG A 89 10.17 -13.01 7.76
N PHE A 90 10.19 -11.97 8.58
CA PHE A 90 11.44 -11.37 9.02
C PHE A 90 12.19 -12.31 9.97
N ASP A 91 13.48 -12.45 9.70
CA ASP A 91 14.39 -13.30 10.47
C ASP A 91 15.34 -12.39 11.24
N THR A 92 15.19 -12.39 12.57
CA THR A 92 15.98 -11.55 13.48
C THR A 92 17.44 -11.99 13.59
N GLU A 93 17.78 -13.21 13.16
CA GLU A 93 19.15 -13.75 13.25
C GLU A 93 20.05 -13.25 12.10
N ARG A 94 19.47 -12.69 11.03
CA ARG A 94 20.20 -12.21 9.85
C ARG A 94 20.91 -10.87 10.03
N GLY A 95 20.74 -10.21 11.17
CA GLY A 95 21.49 -8.99 11.54
C GLY A 95 21.14 -7.72 10.77
N HIS A 96 20.07 -7.72 9.95
CA HIS A 96 19.55 -6.52 9.30
C HIS A 96 18.42 -5.91 10.11
N ALA A 97 18.25 -4.59 10.05
CA ALA A 97 17.12 -3.93 10.69
C ALA A 97 15.80 -4.31 10.02
N PHE A 98 14.74 -4.53 10.81
CA PHE A 98 13.40 -4.83 10.32
C PHE A 98 12.91 -3.81 9.27
N SER A 99 13.17 -2.52 9.49
CA SER A 99 12.76 -1.43 8.59
C SER A 99 13.32 -1.59 7.17
N THR A 100 14.58 -2.04 7.03
CA THR A 100 15.21 -2.27 5.73
C THR A 100 14.52 -3.39 4.96
N PHE A 101 14.19 -4.49 5.64
CA PHE A 101 13.46 -5.61 5.04
C PHE A 101 12.00 -5.25 4.74
N ALA A 102 11.34 -4.53 5.63
CA ALA A 102 9.97 -4.08 5.47
C ALA A 102 9.80 -3.22 4.23
N VAL A 103 10.72 -2.30 3.95
CA VAL A 103 10.65 -1.43 2.76
C VAL A 103 10.59 -2.25 1.47
N THR A 104 11.46 -3.25 1.31
CA THR A 104 11.50 -4.05 0.07
C THR A 104 10.25 -4.92 -0.10
N MET A 105 9.74 -5.48 1.00
CA MET A 105 8.50 -6.26 1.01
C MET A 105 7.27 -5.41 0.67
N VAL A 106 7.10 -4.26 1.34
CA VAL A 106 5.98 -3.34 1.13
C VAL A 106 5.97 -2.80 -0.30
N ASP A 107 7.13 -2.37 -0.79
CA ASP A 107 7.32 -1.88 -2.16
C ASP A 107 7.01 -2.96 -3.21
N GLY A 108 7.33 -4.22 -2.93
CA GLY A 108 6.94 -5.37 -3.76
C GLY A 108 5.42 -5.61 -3.79
N GLU A 109 4.77 -5.60 -2.63
CA GLU A 109 3.32 -5.81 -2.50
C GLU A 109 2.51 -4.72 -3.19
N ILE A 110 2.92 -3.45 -3.06
CA ILE A 110 2.27 -2.35 -3.79
C ILE A 110 2.39 -2.55 -5.30
N ARG A 111 3.56 -2.94 -5.81
CA ARG A 111 3.71 -3.22 -7.25
C ARG A 111 2.91 -4.41 -7.71
N HIS A 112 2.81 -5.45 -6.89
CA HIS A 112 2.00 -6.63 -7.18
C HIS A 112 0.53 -6.24 -7.28
N HIS A 113 0.01 -5.53 -6.27
CA HIS A 113 -1.35 -5.01 -6.28
C HIS A 113 -1.62 -4.15 -7.51
N LEU A 114 -0.74 -3.19 -7.81
CA LEU A 114 -0.88 -2.35 -9.00
C LEU A 114 -0.89 -3.17 -10.31
N ARG A 115 -0.14 -4.27 -10.39
CA ARG A 115 -0.14 -5.17 -11.55
C ARG A 115 -1.41 -6.01 -11.64
N ASP A 116 -1.97 -6.40 -10.51
CA ASP A 116 -3.20 -7.19 -10.47
C ASP A 116 -4.43 -6.33 -10.74
N SER A 117 -4.46 -5.09 -10.23
CA SER A 117 -5.45 -4.07 -10.61
C SER A 117 -5.38 -3.76 -12.11
N VAL A 118 -4.20 -3.93 -12.73
CA VAL A 118 -4.00 -3.81 -14.17
C VAL A 118 -4.62 -4.98 -14.97
N LEU A 119 -5.00 -6.10 -14.35
CA LEU A 119 -5.60 -7.22 -15.08
C LEU A 119 -7.04 -6.93 -15.52
N MET A 120 -7.76 -6.00 -14.86
CA MET A 120 -8.99 -5.39 -15.37
C MET A 120 -8.74 -4.06 -16.12
N ARG A 121 -7.53 -3.85 -16.65
CA ARG A 121 -7.19 -2.59 -17.30
C ARG A 121 -7.59 -2.65 -18.76
N GLN A 122 -8.29 -1.60 -19.16
CA GLN A 122 -8.63 -1.39 -20.54
C GLN A 122 -7.39 -1.51 -21.46
N PRO A 123 -7.55 -2.16 -22.62
CA PRO A 123 -6.46 -2.39 -23.55
C PRO A 123 -5.78 -1.06 -23.98
N ARG A 124 -4.50 -1.13 -24.38
CA ARG A 124 -3.70 0.07 -24.72
C ARG A 124 -4.36 0.96 -25.78
N TRP A 125 -5.07 0.36 -26.73
CA TRP A 125 -5.81 1.09 -27.75
C TRP A 125 -6.93 1.95 -27.13
N ALA A 126 -7.65 1.42 -26.13
CA ALA A 126 -8.73 2.14 -25.45
C ALA A 126 -8.17 3.34 -24.69
N ARG A 127 -7.05 3.19 -23.97
CA ARG A 127 -6.39 4.32 -23.31
C ARG A 127 -5.94 5.42 -24.27
N THR A 128 -5.45 5.01 -25.43
CA THR A 128 -5.02 5.95 -26.47
C THR A 128 -6.23 6.66 -27.08
N ALA A 129 -7.35 5.95 -27.24
CA ALA A 129 -8.63 6.51 -27.64
C ALA A 129 -9.15 7.53 -26.61
N TYR A 130 -9.26 7.17 -25.32
CA TYR A 130 -9.72 8.08 -24.26
C TYR A 130 -8.88 9.35 -24.18
N ARG A 131 -7.55 9.24 -24.25
CA ARG A 131 -6.69 10.43 -24.24
C ARG A 131 -6.94 11.34 -25.44
N LYS A 132 -7.09 10.77 -26.64
CA LYS A 132 -7.43 11.57 -27.83
C LYS A 132 -8.79 12.25 -27.70
N ILE A 133 -9.77 11.57 -27.10
CA ILE A 133 -11.09 12.13 -26.82
C ILE A 133 -10.95 13.33 -25.85
N GLU A 134 -10.21 13.18 -24.76
CA GLU A 134 -9.99 14.23 -23.76
C GLU A 134 -9.25 15.46 -24.35
N GLU A 135 -8.21 15.22 -25.16
CA GLU A 135 -7.49 16.26 -25.90
C GLU A 135 -8.42 17.00 -26.89
N ALA A 136 -9.24 16.26 -27.64
CA ALA A 136 -10.19 16.83 -28.59
C ALA A 136 -11.29 17.65 -27.88
N GLN A 137 -11.82 17.17 -26.76
CA GLN A 137 -12.79 17.91 -25.93
C GLN A 137 -12.20 19.22 -25.44
N THR A 138 -10.97 19.19 -24.91
CA THR A 138 -10.28 20.38 -24.41
C THR A 138 -10.03 21.39 -25.53
N ALA A 139 -9.56 20.94 -26.70
CA ALA A 139 -9.32 21.79 -27.86
C ALA A 139 -10.62 22.39 -28.43
N PHE A 140 -11.71 21.63 -28.43
CA PHE A 140 -13.02 22.10 -28.89
C PHE A 140 -13.60 23.14 -27.94
N TYR A 141 -13.54 22.89 -26.63
CA TYR A 141 -14.01 23.81 -25.62
C TYR A 141 -13.26 25.15 -25.70
N ALA A 142 -11.94 25.12 -25.88
CA ALA A 142 -11.13 26.32 -26.06
C ALA A 142 -11.51 27.16 -27.30
N LYS A 143 -11.99 26.53 -28.37
CA LYS A 143 -12.36 27.21 -29.63
C LYS A 143 -13.81 27.67 -29.70
N ARG A 144 -14.72 26.91 -29.11
CA ARG A 144 -16.18 27.08 -29.29
C ARG A 144 -16.90 27.49 -28.01
N SER A 145 -16.20 27.55 -26.88
CA SER A 145 -16.75 27.87 -25.55
C SER A 145 -17.96 27.01 -25.17
N ARG A 146 -18.01 25.79 -25.70
CA ARG A 146 -19.01 24.76 -25.38
C ARG A 146 -18.40 23.38 -25.50
N PHE A 147 -19.04 22.38 -24.88
CA PHE A 147 -18.67 20.98 -25.08
C PHE A 147 -19.14 20.46 -26.45
N PRO A 148 -18.37 19.58 -27.11
CA PRO A 148 -18.75 18.94 -28.37
C PRO A 148 -19.82 17.85 -28.15
N SER A 149 -20.65 17.59 -29.16
CA SER A 149 -21.57 16.44 -29.16
C SER A 149 -20.83 15.12 -29.45
N CYS A 150 -21.48 13.97 -29.25
CA CYS A 150 -20.90 12.67 -29.59
C CYS A 150 -20.55 12.56 -31.08
N ASP A 151 -21.41 13.07 -31.95
CA ASP A 151 -21.18 13.08 -33.41
C ASP A 151 -19.98 13.97 -33.76
N GLU A 152 -19.89 15.17 -33.18
CA GLU A 152 -18.76 16.08 -33.40
C GLU A 152 -17.44 15.51 -32.88
N LEU A 153 -17.46 14.80 -31.74
CA LEU A 153 -16.28 14.10 -31.23
C LEU A 153 -15.88 12.93 -32.12
N SER A 154 -16.85 12.19 -32.67
CA SER A 154 -16.61 11.06 -33.56
C SER A 154 -15.85 11.50 -34.82
N GLU A 155 -16.25 12.64 -35.40
CA GLU A 155 -15.56 13.24 -36.56
C GLU A 155 -14.15 13.73 -36.21
N LEU A 156 -13.98 14.32 -35.02
CA LEU A 156 -12.68 14.86 -34.59
C LEU A 156 -11.65 13.76 -34.28
N VAL A 157 -12.09 12.65 -33.69
CA VAL A 157 -11.20 11.60 -33.19
C VAL A 157 -11.14 10.39 -34.13
N ASN A 158 -12.03 10.35 -35.14
CA ASN A 158 -12.20 9.26 -36.11
C ASN A 158 -12.44 7.90 -35.41
N ILE A 159 -13.36 7.91 -34.44
CA ILE A 159 -13.83 6.75 -33.68
C ILE A 159 -15.35 6.73 -33.83
N THR A 160 -15.95 5.55 -33.97
CA THR A 160 -17.41 5.42 -34.10
C THR A 160 -18.12 5.97 -32.85
N PRO A 161 -19.33 6.55 -32.98
CA PRO A 161 -20.08 7.08 -31.84
C PRO A 161 -20.27 6.05 -30.72
N GLU A 162 -20.45 4.77 -31.09
CA GLU A 162 -20.59 3.65 -30.14
C GLU A 162 -19.31 3.34 -29.36
N GLY A 163 -18.14 3.74 -29.87
CA GLY A 163 -16.86 3.60 -29.18
C GLY A 163 -16.51 4.79 -28.28
N ILE A 164 -17.33 5.85 -28.28
CA ILE A 164 -17.18 7.07 -27.49
C ILE A 164 -18.16 7.08 -26.30
N LEU A 165 -19.29 6.40 -26.42
CA LEU A 165 -20.28 6.14 -25.36
C LEU A 165 -19.72 5.21 -24.25
#